data_AF-A0A1I4VQX7-F1
#
_entry.id   AF-A0A1I4VQX7-F1
#
_cell.length_a   1.000
_cell.length_b   1.000
_cell.length_c   1.000
_cell.angle_alpha   90.00
_cell.angle_beta   90.00
_cell.angle_gamma   90.00
#
_symmetry.space_group_name_H-M   'P 1'
#
loop_
_entity.id
_entity.type
_entity.pdbx_description
1 polymer ?
#
loop_
_entity_poly.entity_id
_entity_poly.type
_entity_poly.pdbx_seq_one_letter_code
_entity_poly.pdbx_strand_id
1 'polypeptide(L)'
;MKNLLLSGLIAASFIFSNVHAAETVTEKNKAVKDDIKRDAHEEMHRVDEATCTGTDTECAERKVEHRSKETKEVIKDKSSEIKNKVD
;
A
#
# COMPACT_ATOMS: atom_id res chain seq x y z
N MET A 1 -40.72 27.12 -18.01
CA MET A 1 -40.41 25.68 -17.88
C MET A 1 -39.00 25.30 -18.32
N LYS A 2 -38.39 25.99 -19.31
CA LYS A 2 -37.01 25.72 -19.77
C LYS A 2 -35.94 25.92 -18.68
N ASN A 3 -36.14 26.90 -17.81
CA ASN A 3 -35.23 27.21 -16.70
C ASN A 3 -35.35 26.19 -15.54
N LEU A 4 -36.49 25.50 -15.43
CA LEU A 4 -36.72 24.47 -14.41
C LEU A 4 -35.98 23.18 -14.76
N LEU A 5 -35.97 22.82 -16.05
CA LEU A 5 -35.21 21.68 -16.58
C LEU A 5 -33.69 21.91 -16.48
N LEU A 6 -33.23 23.13 -16.76
CA LEU A 6 -31.81 23.50 -16.65
C LEU A 6 -31.32 23.45 -15.21
N SER A 7 -32.14 23.89 -14.25
CA SER A 7 -31.81 23.86 -12.82
C SER A 7 -31.80 22.43 -12.25
N GLY A 8 -32.64 21.54 -12.78
CA GLY A 8 -32.65 20.11 -12.40
C GLY A 8 -31.40 19.35 -12.88
N LEU A 9 -30.92 19.65 -14.09
CA LEU A 9 -29.69 19.06 -14.65
C LEU A 9 -28.44 19.44 -13.85
N ILE A 10 -28.34 20.70 -13.39
CA ILE A 10 -27.23 21.16 -12.56
C ILE A 10 -27.29 20.54 -11.15
N ALA A 11 -28.48 20.40 -10.56
CA ALA A 11 -28.64 19.74 -9.26
C ALA A 11 -28.28 18.25 -9.31
N ALA A 12 -28.61 17.55 -10.42
CA ALA A 12 -28.25 16.16 -10.61
C ALA A 12 -26.73 15.94 -10.72
N SER A 13 -25.97 16.89 -11.27
CA SER A 13 -24.51 16.76 -11.39
C SER A 13 -23.76 16.83 -10.05
N PHE A 14 -24.35 17.42 -9.01
CA PHE A 14 -23.73 17.47 -7.67
C PHE A 14 -23.88 16.16 -6.88
N ILE A 15 -24.82 15.28 -7.26
CA ILE A 15 -25.04 14.01 -6.55
C ILE A 15 -23.94 13.00 -6.88
N PHE A 16 -23.39 13.05 -8.10
CA PHE A 16 -22.32 12.15 -8.55
C PHE A 16 -20.92 12.51 -8.04
N SER A 17 -20.75 13.67 -7.39
CA SER A 17 -19.44 14.15 -6.93
C SER A 17 -18.96 13.53 -5.61
N ASN A 18 -19.77 12.68 -4.96
CA ASN A 18 -19.41 12.06 -3.67
C ASN A 18 -18.80 10.65 -3.79
N VAL A 19 -18.41 10.22 -4.99
CA VAL A 19 -17.53 9.05 -5.20
C VAL A 19 -16.06 9.51 -5.10
N HIS A 20 -15.72 10.14 -3.98
CA HIS A 20 -14.33 10.35 -3.61
C HIS A 20 -14.05 9.47 -2.39
N ALA A 21 -13.39 8.34 -2.68
CA ALA A 21 -12.73 7.42 -1.76
C ALA A 21 -12.82 7.83 -0.28
N ALA A 22 -13.86 7.34 0.40
CA ALA A 22 -13.91 7.36 1.85
C ALA A 22 -12.94 6.31 2.40
N GLU A 23 -11.64 6.49 2.17
CA GLU A 23 -10.64 5.79 2.97
C GLU A 23 -10.84 6.28 4.41
N THR A 24 -11.44 5.42 5.23
CA THR A 24 -11.74 5.76 6.62
C THR A 24 -10.41 6.04 7.33
N VAL A 25 -10.38 6.98 8.29
CA VAL A 25 -9.17 7.32 9.06
C VAL A 25 -8.50 6.06 9.66
N THR A 26 -9.30 5.04 9.93
CA THR A 26 -8.90 3.70 10.36
C THR A 26 -8.07 2.93 9.34
N GLU A 27 -8.42 2.98 8.05
CA GLU A 27 -7.68 2.33 6.95
C GLU A 27 -6.35 3.02 6.71
N LYS A 28 -6.31 4.36 6.73
CA LYS A 28 -5.05 5.11 6.65
C LYS A 28 -4.11 4.78 7.80
N ASN A 29 -4.63 4.68 9.02
CA ASN A 29 -3.83 4.29 10.19
C ASN A 29 -3.30 2.85 10.11
N LYS A 30 -4.05 1.95 9.46
CA LYS A 30 -3.60 0.57 9.24
C LYS A 30 -2.49 0.51 8.19
N ALA A 31 -2.67 1.21 7.07
CA ALA A 31 -1.64 1.32 6.03
C ALA A 31 -0.32 1.89 6.58
N VAL A 32 -0.38 2.97 7.37
CA VAL A 32 0.81 3.56 8.01
C VAL A 32 1.51 2.58 8.96
N LYS A 33 0.76 1.79 9.73
CA LYS A 33 1.36 0.77 10.62
C LYS A 33 2.03 -0.35 9.83
N ASP A 34 1.40 -0.79 8.75
CA ASP A 34 1.95 -1.85 7.89
C ASP A 34 3.21 -1.35 7.16
N ASP A 35 3.23 -0.09 6.70
CA ASP A 35 4.41 0.56 6.11
C ASP A 35 5.57 0.66 7.11
N ILE A 36 5.32 1.16 8.33
CA ILE A 36 6.36 1.23 9.38
C ILE A 36 6.93 -0.16 9.70
N LYS A 37 6.07 -1.17 9.75
CA LYS A 37 6.50 -2.55 10.02
C LYS A 37 7.36 -3.11 8.88
N ARG A 38 7.01 -2.79 7.63
CA ARG A 38 7.77 -3.18 6.44
C ARG A 38 9.15 -2.52 6.41
N ASP A 39 9.21 -1.21 6.64
CA ASP A 39 10.47 -0.47 6.68
C ASP A 39 11.38 -0.99 7.80
N ALA A 40 10.82 -1.26 8.98
CA ALA A 40 11.58 -1.85 10.07
C ALA A 40 12.13 -3.25 9.72
N HIS A 41 11.33 -4.08 9.05
CA HIS A 41 11.74 -5.43 8.63
C HIS A 41 12.87 -5.38 7.58
N GLU A 42 12.78 -4.46 6.61
CA GLU A 42 13.82 -4.24 5.61
C GLU A 42 15.14 -3.77 6.27
N GLU A 43 15.06 -2.80 7.18
CA GLU A 43 16.24 -2.34 7.93
C GLU A 43 16.88 -3.48 8.76
N MET A 44 16.09 -4.34 9.40
CA MET A 44 16.64 -5.50 10.10
C MET A 44 17.36 -6.46 9.15
N HIS A 45 16.84 -6.70 7.95
CA HIS A 45 17.54 -7.48 6.93
C HIS A 45 18.86 -6.84 6.51
N ARG A 46 18.91 -5.50 6.35
CA ARG A 46 20.16 -4.79 6.03
C ARG A 46 21.19 -4.92 7.15
N VAL A 47 20.76 -4.85 8.40
CA VAL A 47 21.63 -5.07 9.56
C VAL A 47 22.15 -6.51 9.60
N ASP A 48 21.30 -7.53 9.40
CA ASP A 48 21.74 -8.93 9.37
C ASP A 48 22.69 -9.21 8.19
N GLU A 49 22.42 -8.64 7.01
CA GLU A 49 23.34 -8.69 5.86
C GLU A 49 24.70 -8.06 6.18
N ALA A 50 24.70 -6.88 6.82
CA ALA A 50 25.93 -6.13 7.14
C ALA A 50 26.73 -6.76 8.29
N THR A 51 26.06 -7.48 9.19
CA THR A 51 26.68 -8.16 10.33
C THR A 51 27.00 -9.62 10.04
N CYS A 52 26.76 -10.10 8.82
CA CYS A 52 27.09 -11.46 8.43
C CYS A 52 28.60 -11.68 8.47
N THR A 53 29.04 -12.59 9.34
CA THR A 53 30.45 -13.02 9.49
C THR A 53 30.71 -14.43 8.95
N GLY A 54 29.77 -14.97 8.16
CA GLY A 54 29.88 -16.29 7.54
C GLY A 54 30.77 -16.28 6.29
N THR A 55 30.73 -17.37 5.53
CA THR A 55 31.38 -17.42 4.21
C THR A 55 30.64 -16.53 3.21
N ASP A 56 31.33 -16.08 2.15
CA ASP A 56 30.74 -15.24 1.11
C ASP A 56 29.46 -15.84 0.51
N THR A 57 29.43 -17.16 0.33
CA THR A 57 28.26 -17.89 -0.18
C THR A 57 27.08 -17.83 0.79
N GLU A 58 27.32 -18.03 2.09
CA GLU A 58 26.27 -17.97 3.12
C GLU A 58 25.69 -16.56 3.25
N CYS A 59 26.56 -15.54 3.25
CA CYS A 59 26.10 -14.14 3.30
C CYS A 59 25.35 -13.74 2.03
N ALA A 60 25.76 -14.23 0.86
CA ALA A 60 25.05 -14.04 -0.39
C ALA A 60 23.69 -14.74 -0.40
N GLU A 61 23.60 -15.97 0.12
CA GLU A 61 22.34 -16.71 0.24
C GLU A 61 21.35 -15.98 1.15
N ARG A 62 21.79 -15.52 2.34
CA ARG A 62 20.97 -14.71 3.24
C ARG A 62 20.47 -13.43 2.59
N LYS A 63 21.35 -12.72 1.88
CA LYS A 63 20.97 -11.53 1.14
C LYS A 63 19.90 -11.81 0.09
N VAL A 64 20.03 -12.91 -0.66
CA VAL A 64 19.00 -13.33 -1.63
C VAL A 64 17.69 -13.67 -0.94
N GLU A 65 17.74 -14.36 0.20
CA GLU A 65 16.56 -14.69 0.99
C GLU A 65 15.81 -13.44 1.49
N HIS A 66 16.53 -12.47 2.06
CA HIS A 66 15.97 -11.20 2.51
C HIS A 66 15.30 -10.44 1.38
N ARG A 67 15.98 -10.29 0.23
CA ARG A 67 15.43 -9.63 -0.96
C ARG A 67 14.19 -10.33 -1.52
N SER A 68 14.16 -11.67 -1.45
CA SER A 68 13.00 -12.46 -1.85
C SER A 68 11.80 -12.24 -0.93
N LYS A 69 12.04 -12.17 0.39
CA LYS A 69 10.99 -11.86 1.39
C LYS A 69 10.45 -10.44 1.20
N GLU A 70 11.31 -9.44 1.07
CA GLU A 70 10.93 -8.05 0.80
C GLU A 70 10.07 -7.94 -0.47
N THR A 71 10.46 -8.62 -1.55
CA THR A 71 9.70 -8.62 -2.81
C THR A 71 8.30 -9.22 -2.63
N LYS A 72 8.18 -10.32 -1.86
CA LYS A 72 6.89 -10.94 -1.57
C LYS A 72 5.98 -10.02 -0.75
N GLU A 73 6.54 -9.26 0.18
CA GLU A 73 5.79 -8.28 0.97
C GLU A 73 5.26 -7.15 0.08
N VAL A 74 6.09 -6.58 -0.79
CA VAL A 74 5.66 -5.56 -1.77
C VAL A 74 4.53 -6.07 -2.68
N ILE A 75 4.63 -7.31 -3.16
CA ILE A 75 3.58 -7.92 -4.00
C ILE A 75 2.28 -8.08 -3.20
N LYS A 76 2.38 -8.50 -1.93
CA LYS A 76 1.22 -8.71 -1.06
C LYS A 76 0.51 -7.40 -0.73
N ASP A 77 1.27 -6.34 -0.48
CA ASP A 77 0.73 -5.00 -0.21
C ASP A 77 0.00 -4.47 -1.44
N LYS A 78 0.63 -4.54 -2.61
CA LYS A 78 0.02 -4.12 -3.88
C LYS A 78 -1.24 -4.92 -4.24
N SER A 79 -1.24 -6.22 -3.94
CA SER A 79 -2.43 -7.08 -4.12
C SER A 79 -3.57 -6.68 -3.17
N SER A 80 -3.24 -6.31 -1.93
CA SER A 80 -4.22 -5.88 -0.93
C SER A 80 -4.79 -4.50 -1.25
N GLU A 81 -3.96 -3.58 -1.74
CA GLU A 81 -4.40 -2.27 -2.23
C GLU A 81 -5.36 -2.40 -3.42
N ILE A 82 -5.06 -3.30 -4.38
CA ILE A 82 -5.95 -3.56 -5.51
C ILE A 82 -7.30 -4.12 -5.03
N LYS A 83 -7.29 -5.06 -4.07
CA LYS A 83 -8.54 -5.60 -3.50
C LYS A 83 -9.39 -4.51 -2.84
N ASN A 84 -8.79 -3.67 -2.00
CA ASN A 84 -9.49 -2.59 -1.31
C ASN A 84 -10.02 -1.49 -2.26
N LYS A 85 -9.46 -1.34 -3.46
CA LYS A 85 -9.98 -0.41 -4.49
C LYS A 85 -11.11 -1.01 -5.32
N VAL A 86 -11.29 -2.33 -5.29
CA VAL A 86 -12.28 -3.06 -6.09
C VAL A 86 -13.52 -3.41 -5.27
N ASP A 87 -13.39 -3.62 -3.95
CA ASP A 87 -14.51 -3.61 -2.99
C ASP A 87 -15.09 -2.19 -2.80
#